data_AF-A0A0R3SNG5-F1
#
_entry.id   AF-A0A0R3SNG5-F1
#
_cell.length_a   1.000
_cell.length_b   1.000
_cell.length_c   1.000
_cell.angle_alpha   90.00
_cell.angle_beta   90.00
_cell.angle_gamma   90.00
#
_symmetry.space_group_name_H-M   'P 1'
#
loop_
_entity.id
_entity.type
_entity.pdbx_description
1 polymer ?
#
loop_
_entity_poly.entity_id
_entity_poly.type
_entity_poly.pdbx_seq_one_letter_code
_entity_poly.pdbx_strand_id
1 'polypeptide(L)'
;MLVYIRESCLGTVLKPITLDDIPECLVSRLREEKRIEANHRKARAELSNSTTLVLILDEDFYGWQGSDLCNFETIPSRRFHIPKNATYPEILGHVASILRTDSSYIRLWRLMPRYVKF
;
A
#
# COMPACT_ATOMS: atom_id res chain seq x y z
N MET A 1 6.82 13.76 -41.34
CA MET A 1 5.39 14.13 -41.37
C MET A 1 5.32 15.65 -41.27
N LEU A 2 4.73 16.31 -42.27
CA LEU A 2 4.61 17.78 -42.31
C LEU A 2 3.12 18.16 -42.28
N VAL A 3 2.77 19.21 -41.53
CA VAL A 3 1.41 19.74 -41.43
C VAL A 3 1.43 21.18 -41.95
N TYR A 4 0.65 21.45 -43.00
CA TYR A 4 0.50 22.78 -43.59
C TYR A 4 -0.90 23.31 -43.30
N ILE A 5 -0.97 24.60 -43.00
CA ILE A 5 -2.23 25.33 -42.81
C ILE A 5 -2.33 26.35 -43.93
N ARG A 6 -3.46 26.37 -44.61
CA ARG A 6 -3.74 27.36 -45.66
C ARG A 6 -3.79 28.75 -45.03
N GLU A 7 -3.04 29.70 -45.57
CA GLU A 7 -2.89 31.06 -45.02
C GLU A 7 -4.25 31.76 -44.82
N SER A 8 -5.19 31.60 -45.75
CA SER A 8 -6.54 32.14 -45.65
C SER A 8 -7.37 31.61 -44.48
N CYS A 9 -7.01 30.46 -43.90
CA CYS A 9 -7.74 29.79 -42.81
C CYS A 9 -7.00 29.89 -41.46
N LEU A 10 -5.84 30.57 -41.42
CA LEU A 10 -4.98 30.63 -40.25
C LEU A 10 -5.71 31.17 -39.01
N GLY A 11 -6.48 32.25 -39.18
CA GLY A 11 -7.21 32.90 -38.08
C GLY A 11 -8.35 32.05 -37.50
N THR A 12 -8.92 31.14 -38.30
CA THR A 12 -9.97 30.22 -37.85
C THR A 12 -9.37 28.99 -37.17
N VAL A 13 -8.30 28.44 -37.74
CA VAL A 13 -7.67 27.21 -37.25
C VAL A 13 -6.86 27.47 -35.96
N LEU A 14 -6.18 28.60 -35.87
CA LEU A 14 -5.37 28.98 -34.70
C LEU A 14 -6.08 30.02 -33.83
N LYS A 15 -7.40 29.95 -33.74
CA LYS A 15 -8.17 30.84 -32.87
C LYS A 15 -7.68 30.68 -31.42
N PRO A 16 -7.45 31.77 -30.67
CA PRO A 16 -7.07 31.67 -29.27
C PRO A 16 -8.18 30.98 -28.49
N ILE A 17 -7.82 29.92 -27.76
CA ILE A 17 -8.73 29.18 -26.90
C ILE A 17 -8.61 29.76 -25.50
N THR A 18 -9.73 30.23 -24.98
CA THR A 18 -9.88 30.79 -23.64
C THR A 18 -10.59 29.81 -22.71
N LEU A 19 -10.64 30.09 -21.41
CA LEU A 19 -11.31 29.20 -20.45
C LEU A 19 -12.83 29.13 -20.69
N ASP A 20 -13.43 30.17 -21.26
CA ASP A 20 -14.86 30.24 -21.59
C ASP A 20 -15.24 29.33 -22.78
N ASP A 21 -14.27 28.98 -23.63
CA ASP A 21 -14.48 28.01 -24.73
C ASP A 21 -14.59 26.56 -24.20
N ILE A 22 -14.28 26.33 -22.92
CA ILE A 22 -14.34 25.01 -22.27
C ILE A 22 -15.63 24.92 -21.44
N PRO A 23 -16.56 24.00 -21.78
CA PRO A 23 -17.78 23.81 -21.02
C PRO A 23 -17.53 23.54 -19.53
N GLU A 24 -18.25 24.24 -18.65
CA GLU A 24 -18.11 24.09 -17.19
C GLU A 24 -18.34 22.66 -16.70
N CYS A 25 -19.22 21.91 -17.37
CA CYS A 25 -19.46 20.50 -17.08
C CYS A 25 -18.18 19.66 -17.24
N LEU A 26 -17.40 19.91 -18.31
CA LEU A 26 -16.13 19.22 -18.54
C LEU A 26 -15.08 19.63 -17.49
N VAL A 27 -14.98 20.92 -17.19
CA VAL A 27 -14.05 21.42 -16.15
C VAL A 27 -14.36 20.78 -14.80
N SER A 28 -15.64 20.71 -14.44
CA SER A 28 -16.10 20.15 -13.16
C SER A 28 -15.81 18.65 -13.08
N ARG A 29 -16.13 17.88 -14.13
CA ARG A 29 -15.83 16.44 -14.17
C ARG A 29 -14.34 16.16 -14.08
N LEU A 30 -13.51 16.92 -14.82
CA LEU A 30 -12.06 16.73 -14.84
C LEU A 30 -11.40 17.13 -13.52
N ARG A 31 -11.95 18.13 -12.81
CA ARG A 31 -11.53 18.45 -11.43
C ARG A 31 -11.87 17.32 -10.47
N GLU A 32 -13.05 16.73 -10.59
CA GLU A 32 -13.47 15.63 -9.74
C GLU A 32 -12.62 14.38 -10.00
N GLU A 33 -12.36 14.03 -11.25
CA GLU A 33 -11.45 12.95 -11.62
C GLU A 33 -10.05 13.16 -11.03
N LYS A 34 -9.50 14.37 -11.13
CA LYS A 34 -8.21 14.72 -10.49
C LYS A 34 -8.25 14.57 -8.97
N ARG A 35 -9.37 14.92 -8.31
CA ARG A 35 -9.53 14.73 -6.86
C ARG A 35 -9.54 13.25 -6.49
N ILE A 36 -10.28 12.43 -7.24
CA ILE A 36 -10.34 10.98 -7.04
C ILE A 36 -8.96 10.37 -7.24
N GLU A 37 -8.25 10.74 -8.31
CA GLU A 37 -6.91 10.24 -8.60
C GLU A 37 -5.90 10.65 -7.53
N ALA A 38 -5.95 11.90 -7.05
CA ALA A 38 -5.12 12.37 -5.95
C ALA A 38 -5.39 11.60 -4.65
N ASN A 39 -6.64 11.33 -4.33
CA ASN A 39 -7.02 10.55 -3.15
C ASN A 39 -6.55 9.10 -3.27
N HIS A 40 -6.73 8.48 -4.43
CA HIS A 40 -6.26 7.13 -4.68
C HIS A 40 -4.73 7.03 -4.65
N ARG A 41 -4.01 8.05 -5.15
CA ARG A 41 -2.56 8.15 -5.04
C ARG A 41 -2.10 8.28 -3.58
N LYS A 42 -2.81 9.06 -2.76
CA LYS A 42 -2.57 9.16 -1.31
C LYS A 42 -2.81 7.83 -0.61
N ALA A 43 -3.95 7.18 -0.84
CA ALA A 43 -4.26 5.87 -0.27
C ALA A 43 -3.21 4.81 -0.66
N ARG A 44 -2.75 4.80 -1.91
CA ARG A 44 -1.65 3.93 -2.36
C ARG A 44 -0.33 4.25 -1.65
N ALA A 45 -0.03 5.52 -1.41
CA ALA A 45 1.17 5.92 -0.68
C ALA A 45 1.11 5.48 0.79
N GLU A 46 -0.05 5.59 1.45
CA GLU A 46 -0.28 5.14 2.83
C GLU A 46 -0.18 3.62 2.96
N LEU A 47 -0.78 2.87 2.02
CA LEU A 47 -0.63 1.41 1.93
C LEU A 47 0.83 1.01 1.72
N SER A 48 1.55 1.72 0.84
CA SER A 48 2.98 1.50 0.63
C SER A 48 3.80 1.81 1.87
N ASN A 49 3.36 2.72 2.74
CA ASN A 49 4.03 3.01 4.00
C ASN A 49 3.73 1.98 5.11
N SER A 50 2.84 1.03 4.86
CA SER A 50 2.46 -0.02 5.82
C SER A 50 3.08 -1.36 5.43
N THR A 51 3.52 -2.12 6.42
CA THR A 51 4.01 -3.49 6.30
C THR A 51 3.10 -4.40 7.10
N THR A 52 2.74 -5.55 6.54
CA THR A 52 1.98 -6.58 7.23
C THR A 52 2.94 -7.50 7.97
N LEU A 53 2.79 -7.62 9.28
CA LEU A 53 3.48 -8.60 10.10
C LEU A 53 2.52 -9.75 10.43
N VAL A 54 3.05 -10.97 10.46
CA VAL A 54 2.30 -12.18 10.84
C VAL A 54 2.82 -12.60 12.21
N LEU A 55 1.93 -12.64 13.20
CA LEU A 55 2.24 -13.22 14.49
C LEU A 55 2.03 -14.73 14.42
N ILE A 56 3.01 -15.48 14.90
CA ILE A 56 2.94 -16.93 15.09
C ILE A 56 3.23 -17.17 16.57
N LEU A 57 2.35 -17.91 17.24
CA LEU A 57 2.53 -18.31 18.63
C LEU A 57 3.01 -19.75 18.72
N ASP A 58 3.43 -20.12 19.92
CA ASP A 58 3.76 -21.49 20.29
C ASP A 58 2.59 -22.46 20.09
N GLU A 59 1.37 -22.00 20.31
CA GLU A 59 0.16 -22.80 20.07
C GLU A 59 0.04 -23.27 18.61
N ASP A 60 0.53 -22.47 17.67
CA ASP A 60 0.47 -22.78 16.23
C ASP A 60 1.45 -23.90 15.83
N PHE A 61 2.38 -24.28 16.72
CA PHE A 61 3.33 -25.39 16.49
C PHE A 61 2.76 -26.76 16.88
N TYR A 62 1.71 -26.81 17.71
CA TYR A 62 1.19 -28.08 18.18
C TYR A 62 0.49 -28.86 17.06
N GLY A 63 0.87 -30.13 16.90
CA GLY A 63 0.25 -31.03 15.93
C GLY A 63 0.77 -30.91 14.49
N TRP A 64 1.76 -30.04 14.24
CA TRP A 64 2.43 -29.99 12.93
C TRP A 64 3.32 -31.23 12.73
N GLN A 65 3.10 -31.94 11.63
CA GLN A 65 3.82 -33.20 11.30
C GLN A 65 4.70 -33.08 10.05
N GLY A 66 4.75 -31.90 9.42
CA GLY A 66 5.55 -31.67 8.22
C GLY A 66 6.98 -31.21 8.52
N SER A 67 7.71 -30.85 7.46
CA SER A 67 9.02 -30.21 7.56
C SER A 67 8.90 -28.77 8.09
N ASP A 68 9.96 -28.25 8.71
CA ASP A 68 10.03 -26.95 9.38
C ASP A 68 9.08 -26.79 10.59
N LEU A 69 8.99 -25.58 11.15
CA LEU A 69 8.28 -25.30 12.40
C LEU A 69 6.75 -25.34 12.23
N CYS A 70 6.23 -24.90 11.08
CA CYS A 70 4.80 -24.77 10.84
C CYS A 70 4.53 -24.50 9.34
N ASN A 71 3.32 -24.80 8.88
CA ASN A 71 2.86 -24.38 7.54
C ASN A 71 2.12 -23.04 7.58
N PHE A 72 2.68 -22.03 6.94
CA PHE A 72 2.13 -20.67 6.89
C PHE A 72 0.76 -20.56 6.19
N GLU A 73 0.36 -21.57 5.40
CA GLU A 73 -0.95 -21.59 4.73
C GLU A 73 -2.07 -22.05 5.65
N THR A 74 -1.77 -22.91 6.63
CA THR A 74 -2.78 -23.51 7.53
C THR A 74 -2.94 -22.77 8.86
N ILE A 75 -2.00 -21.90 9.23
CA ILE A 75 -2.06 -21.14 10.48
C ILE A 75 -3.11 -20.02 10.35
N PRO A 76 -3.98 -19.81 11.36
CA PRO A 76 -4.85 -18.63 11.42
C PRO A 76 -3.97 -17.39 11.51
N SER A 77 -3.65 -16.81 10.34
CA SER A 77 -2.62 -15.79 10.25
C SER A 77 -3.10 -14.50 10.90
N ARG A 78 -2.68 -14.28 12.14
CA ARG A 78 -2.87 -13.05 12.91
C ARG A 78 -2.02 -11.97 12.25
N ARG A 79 -2.57 -11.35 11.22
CA ARG A 79 -1.95 -10.30 10.42
C ARG A 79 -2.28 -8.95 11.02
N PHE A 80 -1.26 -8.14 11.24
CA PHE A 80 -1.44 -6.77 11.65
C PHE A 80 -0.57 -5.84 10.80
N HIS A 81 -1.10 -4.66 10.53
CA HIS A 81 -0.43 -3.64 9.72
C HIS A 81 0.31 -2.69 10.63
N ILE A 82 1.60 -2.52 10.37
CA ILE A 82 2.49 -1.61 11.10
C ILE A 82 3.17 -0.68 10.09
N PRO A 83 3.34 0.60 10.40
CA PRO A 83 4.04 1.50 9.50
C PRO A 83 5.52 1.09 9.37
N LYS A 84 6.10 1.25 8.17
CA LYS A 84 7.47 0.80 7.84
C LYS A 84 8.56 1.42 8.71
N ASN A 85 8.29 2.60 9.25
CA ASN A 85 9.18 3.34 10.14
C ASN A 85 8.96 3.00 11.63
N ALA A 86 8.09 2.03 11.96
CA ALA A 86 7.85 1.66 13.34
C ALA A 86 9.12 1.14 14.01
N THR A 87 9.29 1.56 15.25
CA THR A 87 10.40 1.14 16.10
C THR A 87 10.07 -0.18 16.81
N TYR A 88 11.10 -0.93 17.20
CA TYR A 88 10.93 -2.19 17.95
C TYR A 88 9.99 -2.09 19.18
N PRO A 89 10.11 -1.08 20.07
CA PRO A 89 9.21 -0.98 21.23
C PRO A 89 7.75 -0.73 20.85
N GLU A 90 7.47 -0.01 19.76
CA GLU A 90 6.11 0.19 19.26
C GLU A 90 5.51 -1.13 18.78
N ILE A 91 6.28 -1.93 18.04
CA ILE A 91 5.88 -3.27 17.60
C ILE A 91 5.58 -4.15 18.81
N LEU A 92 6.46 -4.13 19.82
CA LEU A 92 6.29 -4.91 21.05
C LEU A 92 5.04 -4.47 21.83
N GLY A 93 4.78 -3.17 21.93
CA GLY A 93 3.57 -2.63 22.56
C GLY A 93 2.29 -3.04 21.84
N HIS A 94 2.30 -3.05 20.49
CA HIS A 94 1.19 -3.55 19.70
C HIS A 94 0.95 -5.05 19.93
N VAL A 95 2.00 -5.86 19.94
CA VAL A 95 1.88 -7.30 20.22
C VAL A 95 1.40 -7.57 21.64
N ALA A 96 1.92 -6.83 22.63
CA ALA A 96 1.49 -6.89 24.03
C ALA A 96 -0.01 -6.59 24.18
N SER A 97 -0.51 -5.56 23.48
CA SER A 97 -1.93 -5.22 23.47
C SER A 97 -2.79 -6.32 22.82
N ILE A 98 -2.31 -6.98 21.77
CA ILE A 98 -3.02 -8.10 21.10
C ILE A 98 -3.08 -9.31 22.03
N LEU A 99 -1.96 -9.65 22.69
CA LEU A 99 -1.83 -10.80 23.58
C LEU A 99 -2.34 -10.52 25.01
N ARG A 100 -2.79 -9.29 25.29
CA ARG A 100 -3.25 -8.84 26.63
C ARG A 100 -2.24 -9.19 27.73
N THR A 101 -0.95 -9.05 27.44
CA THR A 101 0.15 -9.46 28.32
C THR A 101 1.17 -8.31 28.40
N ASP A 102 1.90 -8.19 29.50
CA ASP A 102 2.94 -7.16 29.62
C ASP A 102 4.09 -7.39 28.63
N SER A 103 4.63 -6.29 28.10
CA SER A 103 5.77 -6.30 27.17
C SER A 103 7.01 -6.99 27.73
N SER A 104 7.15 -7.05 29.07
CA SER A 104 8.28 -7.67 29.77
C SER A 104 8.31 -9.20 29.64
N TYR A 105 7.15 -9.84 29.44
CA TYR A 105 7.04 -11.29 29.33
C TYR A 105 7.14 -11.80 27.88
N ILE A 106 7.21 -10.89 26.90
CA ILE A 106 7.14 -11.23 25.48
C ILE A 106 8.52 -11.08 24.85
N ARG A 107 8.96 -12.11 24.11
CA ARG A 107 10.15 -12.05 23.27
C ARG A 107 9.79 -12.32 21.81
N LEU A 108 10.07 -11.35 20.95
CA LEU A 108 9.84 -11.47 19.52
C LEU A 108 11.03 -12.13 18.82
N TRP A 109 10.77 -13.19 18.07
CA TRP A 109 11.77 -13.88 17.24
C TRP A 109 11.44 -13.67 15.77
N ARG A 110 12.40 -13.16 14.99
CA ARG A 110 12.22 -12.99 13.55
C ARG A 110 12.51 -14.30 12.85
N LEU A 111 11.51 -14.86 12.17
CA LEU A 111 11.69 -16.04 11.34
C LEU A 111 12.41 -15.66 10.05
N MET A 112 13.54 -16.31 9.78
CA MET A 112 14.38 -16.07 8.61
C MET A 112 14.50 -17.35 7.79
N PRO A 113 14.24 -17.33 6.48
CA PRO A 113 14.52 -18.49 5.64
C PRO A 113 16.04 -18.74 5.63
N ARG A 114 16.43 -20.01 5.77
CA ARG A 114 17.83 -20.41 5.62
C ARG A 114 18.11 -20.68 4.16
N TYR A 115 19.10 -19.99 3.59
CA TYR A 115 19.61 -20.32 2.26
C TYR A 115 20.52 -21.54 2.36
N VAL A 116 20.00 -22.71 2.03
CA VAL A 116 20.83 -23.88 1.77
C VAL A 116 21.32 -23.75 0.32
N LYS A 117 22.60 -23.42 0.13
CA LYS A 117 23.23 -23.55 -1.19
C LYS A 117 23.39 -25.04 -1.46
N PHE A 118 22.68 -25.54 -2.47
CA PHE A 118 22.92 -26.84 -3.08
C PHE A 118 24.10 -26.73 -4.05
#